data_AF-A0A430B1Z6-F1
#
_entry.id   AF-A0A430B1Z6-F1
#
_cell.length_a   1.000
_cell.length_b   1.000
_cell.length_c   1.000
_cell.angle_alpha   90.00
_cell.angle_beta   90.00
_cell.angle_gamma   90.00
#
_symmetry.space_group_name_H-M   'P 1'
#
loop_
_entity.id
_entity.type
_entity.pdbx_description
1 polymer ?
#
loop_
_entity_poly.entity_id
_entity_poly.type
_entity_poly.pdbx_seq_one_letter_code
_entity_poly.pdbx_strand_id
1 'polypeptide(L)'
;MKFIIIFLGVLLLGGCSKKEVEEVQTKNTSDAKTTVSTSKTASESTGKSSEQGATTFSTVSEEERQKKIYEEKITQYNNLSEEIKVYLAATTVDSRAESPNLMGFSIYYTFEGDKLYVQVHSGAGVGHPIYVLQYDNDYIYPVEGVVNVSIDETQVAEINPAPVSKVDLLEKYLNSKNSYDNGVANLENIPDIPNWFNNMKSRL
;
A
#
# COMPACT_ATOMS: atom_id res chain seq x y z
N MET A 1 -63.10 -13.68 -15.83
CA MET A 1 -63.64 -14.50 -14.72
C MET A 1 -62.53 -14.80 -13.73
N LYS A 2 -62.80 -14.47 -12.45
CA LYS A 2 -62.32 -15.03 -11.17
C LYS A 2 -60.83 -15.45 -10.98
N PHE A 3 -60.23 -14.77 -10.00
CA PHE A 3 -59.01 -15.03 -9.24
C PHE A 3 -58.87 -16.45 -8.67
N ILE A 4 -57.62 -16.91 -8.49
CA ILE A 4 -57.18 -17.62 -7.27
C ILE A 4 -55.75 -17.15 -6.91
N ILE A 5 -55.64 -16.57 -5.71
CA ILE A 5 -54.41 -16.32 -4.94
C ILE A 5 -54.19 -17.57 -4.08
N ILE A 6 -52.95 -18.08 -4.00
CA ILE A 6 -52.53 -18.95 -2.89
C ILE A 6 -51.24 -18.37 -2.30
N PHE A 7 -51.39 -17.94 -1.04
CA PHE A 7 -50.35 -17.52 -0.10
C PHE A 7 -50.12 -18.71 0.84
N LEU A 8 -48.89 -19.20 0.97
CA LEU A 8 -48.41 -20.08 2.06
C LEU A 8 -46.88 -20.11 1.92
N GLY A 9 -46.02 -19.61 2.80
CA GLY A 9 -46.13 -19.34 4.22
C GLY A 9 -45.31 -20.40 4.98
N VAL A 10 -44.01 -20.18 5.17
CA VAL A 10 -43.24 -20.78 6.28
C VAL A 10 -42.20 -19.77 6.79
N LEU A 11 -42.52 -19.22 7.96
CA LEU A 11 -41.59 -18.66 8.93
C LEU A 11 -40.77 -19.80 9.56
N LEU A 12 -39.45 -19.63 9.68
CA LEU A 12 -38.69 -20.19 10.79
C LEU A 12 -37.82 -19.11 11.42
N LEU A 13 -38.20 -18.79 12.66
CA LEU A 13 -37.47 -18.00 13.64
C LEU A 13 -36.42 -18.88 14.35
N GLY A 14 -35.34 -18.25 14.82
CA GLY A 14 -34.70 -18.66 16.08
C GLY A 14 -33.19 -18.88 16.02
N GLY A 15 -32.45 -18.12 16.83
CA GLY A 15 -31.06 -18.45 17.17
C GLY A 15 -30.20 -17.30 17.70
N CYS A 16 -30.57 -16.70 18.84
CA CYS A 16 -29.75 -15.72 19.55
C CYS A 16 -28.49 -16.33 20.18
N SER A 17 -27.40 -15.57 20.08
CA SER A 17 -26.29 -15.34 21.03
C SER A 17 -25.99 -16.34 22.14
N LYS A 18 -24.73 -16.79 22.17
CA LYS A 18 -23.75 -16.54 23.26
C LYS A 18 -22.38 -17.06 22.82
N LYS A 19 -21.38 -16.18 22.69
CA LYS A 19 -19.97 -16.59 22.72
C LYS A 19 -19.34 -15.96 23.95
N GLU A 20 -18.89 -16.85 24.81
CA GLU A 20 -18.16 -16.64 26.05
C GLU A 20 -16.78 -16.06 25.71
N VAL A 21 -16.41 -14.98 26.41
CA VAL A 21 -15.09 -14.37 26.33
C VAL A 21 -14.21 -15.14 27.30
N GLU A 22 -13.27 -15.92 26.78
CA GLU A 22 -12.23 -16.56 27.58
C GLU A 22 -11.08 -15.56 27.77
N GLU A 23 -11.00 -15.03 28.99
CA GLU A 23 -9.91 -14.18 29.48
C GLU A 23 -8.72 -15.08 29.85
N VAL A 24 -7.68 -15.13 29.02
CA VAL A 24 -6.40 -15.75 29.41
C VAL A 24 -5.42 -14.65 29.81
N GLN A 25 -5.41 -14.37 31.11
CA GLN A 25 -4.28 -13.76 31.78
C GLN A 25 -3.13 -14.77 31.87
N THR A 26 -2.00 -14.47 31.24
CA THR A 26 -0.70 -15.04 31.64
C THR A 26 0.24 -13.92 32.03
N LYS A 27 0.20 -13.61 33.33
CA LYS A 27 1.20 -12.87 34.07
C LYS A 27 2.23 -13.90 34.56
N ASN A 28 3.41 -13.94 33.95
CA ASN A 28 4.57 -14.61 34.52
C ASN A 28 5.72 -13.64 34.70
N THR A 29 5.89 -13.30 35.98
CA THR A 29 7.08 -12.76 36.63
C THR A 29 8.24 -13.74 36.50
N SER A 30 9.45 -13.25 36.25
CA SER A 30 10.70 -13.91 36.66
C SER A 30 11.84 -12.90 36.67
N ASP A 31 12.12 -12.38 37.86
CA ASP A 31 13.37 -11.75 38.24
C ASP A 31 14.54 -12.75 38.17
N ALA A 32 15.69 -12.31 37.64
CA ALA A 32 17.05 -12.63 38.11
C ALA A 32 18.06 -11.91 37.20
N LYS A 33 18.71 -10.81 37.61
CA LYS A 33 19.86 -10.66 38.54
C LYS A 33 21.23 -10.97 37.92
N THR A 34 22.12 -9.97 38.01
CA THR A 34 23.62 -10.00 37.94
C THR A 34 24.19 -10.15 36.50
N THR A 35 25.17 -9.39 36.01
CA THR A 35 26.40 -8.90 36.67
C THR A 35 27.04 -7.77 35.85
N VAL A 36 27.60 -6.79 36.56
CA VAL A 36 28.53 -5.76 36.08
C VAL A 36 29.82 -6.42 35.58
N SER A 37 30.39 -5.93 34.45
CA SER A 37 31.84 -5.91 34.27
C SER A 37 32.27 -4.88 33.22
N THR A 38 32.93 -3.85 33.75
CA THR A 38 33.77 -2.88 33.07
C THR A 38 35.07 -3.55 32.63
N SER A 39 35.52 -3.32 31.38
CA SER A 39 36.96 -3.31 31.09
C SER A 39 37.29 -2.31 29.97
N LYS A 40 37.97 -1.23 30.38
CA LYS A 40 38.87 -0.46 29.53
C LYS A 40 40.05 -1.35 29.16
N THR A 41 40.57 -1.26 27.94
CA THR A 41 42.01 -1.25 27.67
C THR A 41 42.27 -0.58 26.32
N ALA A 42 43.09 0.47 26.36
CA ALA A 42 43.70 1.10 25.20
C ALA A 42 44.92 0.31 24.74
N SER A 43 45.23 0.35 23.45
CA SER A 43 46.61 0.22 22.95
C SER A 43 46.76 0.95 21.63
N GLU A 44 47.53 2.02 21.68
CA GLU A 44 48.28 2.58 20.56
C GLU A 44 49.27 1.53 20.06
N SER A 45 49.47 1.44 18.73
CA SER A 45 50.82 1.32 18.22
C SER A 45 50.95 1.99 16.85
N THR A 46 51.94 2.87 16.80
CA THR A 46 52.41 3.66 15.67
C THR A 46 53.45 2.83 14.91
N GLY A 47 53.34 2.75 13.58
CA GLY A 47 54.35 2.16 12.70
C GLY A 47 54.13 2.59 11.26
N LYS A 48 55.18 3.04 10.59
CA LYS A 48 55.21 4.03 9.50
C LYS A 48 55.80 3.42 8.22
N SER A 49 55.33 3.90 7.05
CA SER A 49 56.03 3.90 5.73
C SER A 49 56.17 2.54 5.03
N SER A 50 56.06 2.35 3.71
CA SER A 50 55.80 3.16 2.50
C SER A 50 55.54 2.17 1.36
N GLU A 51 54.72 2.51 0.36
CA GLU A 51 55.14 2.46 -1.04
C GLU A 51 54.05 3.03 -1.97
N GLN A 52 54.52 3.90 -2.86
CA GLN A 52 53.76 4.52 -3.94
C GLN A 52 53.35 3.47 -4.97
N GLY A 53 52.06 3.15 -4.98
CA GLY A 53 51.35 2.82 -6.21
C GLY A 53 50.37 3.96 -6.46
N ALA A 54 50.69 4.84 -7.41
CA ALA A 54 49.75 5.83 -7.92
C ALA A 54 48.69 5.10 -8.74
N THR A 55 47.79 4.42 -8.04
CA THR A 55 46.58 3.87 -8.62
C THR A 55 45.62 5.04 -8.71
N THR A 56 45.45 5.59 -9.91
CA THR A 56 44.42 6.56 -10.27
C THR A 56 43.05 5.87 -10.11
N PHE A 57 42.61 5.68 -8.87
CA PHE A 57 41.27 5.22 -8.56
C PHE A 57 40.33 6.39 -8.79
N SER A 58 39.54 6.25 -9.85
CA SER A 58 38.46 7.16 -10.23
C SER A 58 37.63 7.50 -9.00
N THR A 59 37.85 8.71 -8.49
CA THR A 59 37.04 9.29 -7.42
C THR A 59 35.75 9.77 -8.09
N VAL A 60 34.89 8.81 -8.42
CA VAL A 60 33.48 9.10 -8.66
C VAL A 60 33.01 9.80 -7.39
N SER A 61 32.48 11.01 -7.54
CA SER A 61 32.10 11.81 -6.37
C SER A 61 31.01 11.06 -5.58
N GLU A 62 30.94 11.25 -4.27
CA GLU A 62 29.89 10.60 -3.46
C GLU A 62 28.49 10.95 -3.99
N GLU A 63 28.31 12.16 -4.55
CA GLU A 63 27.08 12.59 -5.22
C GLU A 63 26.74 11.73 -6.45
N GLU A 64 27.73 11.46 -7.32
CA GLU A 64 27.55 10.59 -8.48
C GLU A 64 27.20 9.15 -8.06
N ARG A 65 27.79 8.67 -6.95
CA ARG A 65 27.46 7.37 -6.39
C ARG A 65 26.02 7.32 -5.88
N GLN A 66 25.57 8.32 -5.15
CA GLN A 66 24.20 8.37 -4.64
C GLN A 66 23.17 8.50 -5.75
N LYS A 67 23.46 9.32 -6.78
CA LYS A 67 22.63 9.41 -7.97
C LYS A 67 22.47 8.04 -8.65
N LYS A 68 23.57 7.30 -8.83
CA LYS A 68 23.52 5.97 -9.43
C LYS A 68 22.68 5.00 -8.61
N ILE A 69 22.81 5.00 -7.28
CA ILE A 69 21.99 4.17 -6.39
C ILE A 69 20.51 4.53 -6.53
N TYR A 70 20.18 5.82 -6.60
CA TYR A 70 18.81 6.28 -6.80
C TYR A 70 18.23 5.80 -8.13
N GLU A 71 18.95 5.97 -9.23
CA GLU A 71 18.56 5.50 -10.57
C GLU A 71 18.38 3.96 -10.63
N GLU A 72 19.25 3.21 -9.94
CA GLU A 72 19.13 1.75 -9.79
C GLU A 72 17.85 1.36 -9.03
N LYS A 73 17.46 2.10 -7.99
CA LYS A 73 16.21 1.86 -7.26
C LYS A 73 14.97 2.22 -8.08
N ILE A 74 14.99 3.32 -8.83
CA ILE A 74 13.91 3.67 -9.77
C ILE A 74 13.73 2.57 -10.83
N THR A 75 14.84 2.06 -11.38
CA THR A 75 14.81 0.95 -12.34
C THR A 75 14.19 -0.31 -11.71
N GLN A 76 14.54 -0.65 -10.47
CA GLN A 76 13.95 -1.77 -9.75
C GLN A 76 12.44 -1.60 -9.55
N TYR A 77 11.98 -0.41 -9.14
CA TYR A 77 10.55 -0.12 -9.02
C TYR A 77 9.82 -0.29 -10.37
N ASN A 78 10.37 0.28 -11.44
CA ASN A 78 9.74 0.24 -12.75
C ASN A 78 9.63 -1.18 -13.32
N ASN A 79 10.55 -2.07 -12.91
CA ASN A 79 10.56 -3.50 -13.25
C ASN A 79 9.64 -4.37 -12.38
N LEU A 80 9.00 -3.82 -11.34
CA LEU A 80 7.94 -4.54 -10.62
C LEU A 80 6.76 -4.83 -11.56
N SER A 81 5.99 -5.88 -11.25
CA SER A 81 4.76 -6.17 -12.00
C SER A 81 3.78 -4.99 -11.90
N GLU A 82 2.90 -4.87 -12.88
CA GLU A 82 1.90 -3.80 -12.91
C GLU A 82 1.02 -3.83 -11.65
N GLU A 83 0.58 -5.01 -11.24
CA GLU A 83 -0.26 -5.25 -10.07
C GLU A 83 0.43 -4.77 -8.78
N ILE A 84 1.73 -5.05 -8.62
CA ILE A 84 2.48 -4.56 -7.45
C ILE A 84 2.59 -3.04 -7.47
N LYS A 85 2.85 -2.43 -8.64
CA LYS A 85 2.92 -0.95 -8.76
C LYS A 85 1.58 -0.30 -8.43
N VAL A 86 0.47 -0.87 -8.90
CA VAL A 86 -0.89 -0.42 -8.61
C VAL A 86 -1.19 -0.57 -7.13
N TYR A 87 -0.86 -1.72 -6.53
CA TYR A 87 -1.14 -1.98 -5.13
C TYR A 87 -0.38 -0.96 -4.24
N LEU A 88 0.90 -0.74 -4.52
CA LEU A 88 1.69 0.29 -3.83
C LEU A 88 1.09 1.69 -3.98
N ALA A 89 0.68 2.07 -5.21
CA ALA A 89 0.09 3.37 -5.45
C ALA A 89 -1.26 3.56 -4.75
N ALA A 90 -2.10 2.52 -4.69
CA ALA A 90 -3.38 2.56 -3.96
C ALA A 90 -3.17 2.91 -2.48
N THR A 91 -2.10 2.40 -1.84
CA THR A 91 -1.80 2.71 -0.43
C THR A 91 -1.51 4.19 -0.17
N THR A 92 -1.20 4.97 -1.21
CA THR A 92 -0.91 6.41 -1.08
C THR A 92 -2.15 7.28 -0.94
N VAL A 93 -3.30 6.79 -1.40
CA VAL A 93 -4.57 7.52 -1.42
C VAL A 93 -5.66 6.88 -0.59
N ASP A 94 -5.50 5.59 -0.25
CA ASP A 94 -6.51 4.83 0.48
C ASP A 94 -5.87 3.89 1.50
N SER A 95 -6.09 4.18 2.79
CA SER A 95 -5.54 3.39 3.89
C SER A 95 -6.08 1.97 3.96
N ARG A 96 -7.21 1.66 3.30
CA ARG A 96 -7.73 0.29 3.23
C ARG A 96 -6.80 -0.63 2.44
N ALA A 97 -6.06 -0.08 1.47
CA ALA A 97 -5.02 -0.81 0.76
C ALA A 97 -3.79 -1.13 1.63
N GLU A 98 -3.67 -0.58 2.84
CA GLU A 98 -2.60 -0.99 3.78
C GLU A 98 -2.93 -2.32 4.50
N SER A 99 -4.14 -2.85 4.31
CA SER A 99 -4.57 -4.10 4.95
C SER A 99 -3.65 -5.27 4.53
N PRO A 100 -3.12 -6.06 5.47
CA PRO A 100 -2.26 -7.19 5.13
C PRO A 100 -2.90 -8.14 4.11
N ASN A 101 -2.16 -8.48 3.04
CA ASN A 101 -2.64 -9.28 1.90
C ASN A 101 -3.92 -8.75 1.23
N LEU A 102 -4.26 -7.47 1.41
CA LEU A 102 -5.51 -6.86 0.99
C LEU A 102 -6.75 -7.56 1.59
N MET A 103 -6.63 -8.14 2.78
CA MET A 103 -7.68 -8.96 3.37
C MET A 103 -8.99 -8.17 3.57
N GLY A 104 -10.07 -8.65 2.96
CA GLY A 104 -11.39 -8.01 3.02
C GLY A 104 -11.60 -6.89 2.00
N PHE A 105 -10.62 -6.65 1.13
CA PHE A 105 -10.68 -5.62 0.10
C PHE A 105 -10.23 -6.16 -1.26
N SER A 106 -10.62 -5.43 -2.30
CA SER A 106 -10.12 -5.61 -3.66
C SER A 106 -9.77 -4.25 -4.24
N ILE A 107 -8.83 -4.26 -5.19
CA ILE A 107 -8.41 -3.06 -5.91
C ILE A 107 -8.82 -3.20 -7.35
N TYR A 108 -9.72 -2.32 -7.79
CA TYR A 108 -10.04 -2.14 -9.19
C TYR A 108 -9.15 -1.05 -9.75
N TYR A 109 -8.55 -1.30 -10.91
CA TYR A 109 -7.65 -0.33 -11.53
C TYR A 109 -7.70 -0.33 -13.05
N THR A 110 -7.23 0.77 -13.65
CA THR A 110 -6.91 0.87 -15.08
C THR A 110 -5.93 2.00 -15.33
N PHE A 111 -5.00 1.78 -16.26
CA PHE A 111 -4.12 2.82 -16.78
C PHE A 111 -4.69 3.45 -18.06
N GLU A 112 -4.65 4.78 -18.15
CA GLU A 112 -4.82 5.53 -19.40
C GLU A 112 -3.59 6.41 -19.61
N GLY A 113 -2.66 5.95 -20.45
CA GLY A 113 -1.37 6.60 -20.61
C GLY A 113 -0.56 6.56 -19.32
N ASP A 114 -0.25 7.74 -18.77
CA ASP A 114 0.50 7.93 -17.54
C ASP A 114 -0.40 8.09 -16.30
N LYS A 115 -1.72 8.00 -16.46
CA LYS A 115 -2.69 8.06 -15.37
C LYS A 115 -3.13 6.67 -14.94
N LEU A 116 -3.19 6.47 -13.63
CA LEU A 116 -3.81 5.33 -12.98
C LEU A 116 -5.12 5.76 -12.33
N TYR A 117 -6.21 5.11 -12.71
CA TYR A 117 -7.46 5.17 -11.98
C TYR A 117 -7.52 3.98 -11.04
N VAL A 118 -7.85 4.22 -9.78
CA VAL A 118 -7.86 3.16 -8.76
C VAL A 118 -9.02 3.31 -7.79
N GLN A 119 -9.61 2.20 -7.39
CA GLN A 119 -10.67 2.14 -6.38
C GLN A 119 -10.40 0.96 -5.44
N VAL A 120 -10.33 1.24 -4.14
CA VAL A 120 -10.35 0.19 -3.11
C VAL A 120 -11.78 -0.02 -2.65
N HIS A 121 -12.27 -1.24 -2.70
CA HIS A 121 -13.63 -1.58 -2.29
C HIS A 121 -13.68 -2.88 -1.48
N SER A 122 -14.71 -3.02 -0.66
CA SER A 122 -14.93 -4.15 0.25
C SER A 122 -16.17 -4.98 -0.12
N GLY A 123 -16.66 -4.82 -1.36
CA GLY A 123 -17.92 -5.38 -1.83
C GLY A 123 -18.85 -4.32 -2.41
N ALA A 124 -20.16 -4.50 -2.21
CA ALA A 124 -21.19 -3.60 -2.72
C ALA A 124 -21.52 -2.48 -1.71
N GLY A 125 -21.68 -1.25 -2.19
CA GLY A 125 -22.06 -0.11 -1.37
C GLY A 125 -21.62 1.25 -1.91
N VAL A 126 -21.85 2.27 -1.10
CA VAL A 126 -21.30 3.63 -1.27
C VAL A 126 -20.02 3.77 -0.42
N GLY A 127 -19.26 4.85 -0.59
CA GLY A 127 -18.04 5.09 0.18
C GLY A 127 -16.79 4.39 -0.38
N HIS A 128 -16.79 4.07 -1.69
CA HIS A 128 -15.63 3.55 -2.41
C HIS A 128 -15.12 4.63 -3.38
N PRO A 129 -14.25 5.56 -2.92
CA PRO A 129 -13.66 6.57 -3.77
C PRO A 129 -12.93 5.96 -4.96
N ILE A 130 -13.07 6.61 -6.12
CA ILE A 130 -12.20 6.40 -7.27
C ILE A 130 -11.20 7.54 -7.28
N TYR A 131 -9.91 7.21 -7.26
CA TYR A 131 -8.80 8.15 -7.29
C TYR A 131 -8.12 8.14 -8.65
N VAL A 132 -7.56 9.29 -9.04
CA VAL A 132 -6.68 9.45 -10.19
C VAL A 132 -5.28 9.80 -9.69
N LEU A 133 -4.32 9.00 -10.11
CA LEU A 133 -2.90 9.14 -9.82
C LEU A 133 -2.16 9.38 -11.13
N GLN A 134 -1.20 10.30 -11.14
CA GLN A 134 -0.35 10.60 -12.28
C GLN A 134 1.05 10.03 -12.03
N TYR A 135 1.54 9.21 -12.95
CA TYR A 135 2.90 8.68 -12.91
C TYR A 135 3.82 9.59 -13.71
N ASP A 136 5.03 9.80 -13.19
CA ASP A 136 6.16 10.29 -13.99
C ASP A 136 7.32 9.28 -13.89
N ASN A 137 8.57 9.71 -14.09
CA ASN A 137 9.73 8.84 -13.98
C ASN A 137 10.05 8.41 -12.54
N ASP A 138 9.90 9.31 -11.57
CA ASP A 138 10.49 9.21 -10.23
C ASP A 138 9.44 9.18 -9.09
N TYR A 139 8.25 9.69 -9.38
CA TYR A 139 7.18 9.96 -8.44
C TYR A 139 5.81 9.48 -8.96
N ILE A 140 4.87 9.45 -8.02
CA ILE A 140 3.43 9.30 -8.27
C ILE A 140 2.73 10.47 -7.59
N TYR A 141 1.82 11.12 -8.30
CA TYR A 141 1.08 12.28 -7.81
C TYR A 141 -0.41 11.93 -7.66
N PRO A 142 -0.96 11.96 -6.44
CA PRO A 142 -2.41 11.99 -6.26
C PRO A 142 -2.98 13.27 -6.87
N VAL A 143 -3.84 13.13 -7.88
CA VAL A 143 -4.39 14.28 -8.64
C VAL A 143 -5.76 14.67 -8.11
N GLU A 144 -6.67 13.70 -8.03
CA GLU A 144 -8.04 13.93 -7.60
C GLU A 144 -8.71 12.62 -7.17
N GLY A 145 -9.84 12.74 -6.50
CA GLY A 145 -10.70 11.60 -6.18
C GLY A 145 -12.16 12.01 -6.06
N VAL A 146 -13.05 11.07 -6.34
CA VAL A 146 -14.50 11.26 -6.23
C VAL A 146 -15.13 10.07 -5.52
N VAL A 147 -16.15 10.31 -4.71
CA VAL A 147 -16.83 9.28 -3.91
C VAL A 147 -18.33 9.47 -3.90
N ASN A 148 -19.07 8.38 -4.04
CA ASN A 148 -20.50 8.38 -3.73
C ASN A 148 -20.67 8.28 -2.22
N VAL A 149 -21.32 9.26 -1.60
CA VAL A 149 -21.67 9.21 -0.16
C VAL A 149 -23.10 8.72 0.05
N SER A 150 -23.93 8.78 -1.00
CA SER A 150 -25.25 8.18 -1.07
C SER A 150 -25.56 7.75 -2.52
N ILE A 151 -26.77 7.27 -2.77
CA ILE A 151 -27.22 6.88 -4.13
C ILE A 151 -27.27 8.13 -5.06
N ASP A 152 -27.61 9.28 -4.49
CA ASP A 152 -27.90 10.51 -5.25
C ASP A 152 -26.82 11.60 -5.06
N GLU A 153 -25.80 11.34 -4.24
CA GLU A 153 -24.81 12.34 -3.85
C GLU A 153 -23.38 11.87 -4.11
N THR A 154 -22.64 12.69 -4.85
CA THR A 154 -21.19 12.54 -5.06
C THR A 154 -20.47 13.68 -4.37
N GLN A 155 -19.31 13.39 -3.79
CA GLN A 155 -18.42 14.37 -3.20
C GLN A 155 -17.00 14.18 -3.73
N VAL A 156 -16.19 15.24 -3.60
CA VAL A 156 -14.74 15.14 -3.80
C VAL A 156 -14.17 14.28 -2.67
N ALA A 157 -13.40 13.26 -3.01
CA ALA A 157 -12.69 12.45 -2.03
C ALA A 157 -11.46 13.20 -1.54
N GLU A 158 -11.18 13.13 -0.24
CA GLU A 158 -9.98 13.71 0.33
C GLU A 158 -8.73 13.01 -0.21
N ILE A 159 -7.74 13.81 -0.61
CA ILE A 159 -6.43 13.33 -1.05
C ILE A 159 -5.32 14.19 -0.42
N ASN A 160 -4.16 13.57 -0.19
CA ASN A 160 -2.92 14.30 0.04
C ASN A 160 -2.21 14.47 -1.32
N PRO A 161 -2.12 15.69 -1.89
CA PRO A 161 -1.55 15.89 -3.22
C PRO A 161 -0.01 15.86 -3.24
N ALA A 162 0.65 15.61 -2.11
CA ALA A 162 2.11 15.52 -2.06
C ALA A 162 2.64 14.39 -2.97
N PRO A 163 3.72 14.64 -3.73
CA PRO A 163 4.34 13.60 -4.55
C PRO A 163 4.86 12.46 -3.70
N VAL A 164 4.68 11.23 -4.18
CA VAL A 164 5.15 10.01 -3.52
C VAL A 164 6.31 9.42 -4.31
N SER A 165 7.45 9.26 -3.64
CA SER A 165 8.68 8.70 -4.23
C SER A 165 8.50 7.21 -4.57
N LYS A 166 8.84 6.83 -5.80
CA LYS A 166 8.87 5.42 -6.21
C LYS A 166 9.94 4.62 -5.47
N VAL A 167 11.03 5.28 -5.06
CA VAL A 167 12.06 4.65 -4.23
C VAL A 167 11.47 4.26 -2.87
N ASP A 168 10.68 5.14 -2.26
CA ASP A 168 10.07 4.89 -0.95
C ASP A 168 9.03 3.76 -1.06
N LEU A 169 8.27 3.74 -2.15
CA LEU A 169 7.35 2.65 -2.45
C LEU A 169 8.06 1.31 -2.69
N LEU A 170 9.22 1.31 -3.36
CA LEU A 170 10.03 0.10 -3.50
C LEU A 170 10.51 -0.40 -2.14
N GLU A 171 11.00 0.48 -1.28
CA GLU A 171 11.44 0.09 0.07
C GLU A 171 10.27 -0.47 0.89
N LYS A 172 9.10 0.15 0.78
CA LYS A 172 7.86 -0.36 1.39
C LYS A 172 7.52 -1.77 0.90
N TYR A 173 7.60 -2.00 -0.41
CA TYR A 173 7.41 -3.33 -0.99
C TYR A 173 8.40 -4.34 -0.43
N LEU A 174 9.70 -4.03 -0.44
CA LEU A 174 10.74 -4.94 0.04
C LEU A 174 10.56 -5.29 1.53
N ASN A 175 10.12 -4.33 2.36
CA ASN A 175 9.87 -4.53 3.79
C ASN A 175 8.63 -5.36 4.09
N SER A 176 7.70 -5.50 3.14
CA SER A 176 6.43 -6.22 3.33
C SER A 176 6.08 -7.08 2.13
N LYS A 177 7.10 -7.65 1.48
CA LYS A 177 7.00 -8.30 0.16
C LYS A 177 5.88 -9.33 0.08
N ASN A 178 5.83 -10.22 1.07
CA ASN A 178 4.82 -11.27 1.12
C ASN A 178 3.38 -10.73 1.17
N SER A 179 3.17 -9.59 1.84
CA SER A 179 1.84 -8.96 1.91
C SER A 179 1.37 -8.50 0.54
N TYR A 180 2.27 -7.86 -0.21
CA TYR A 180 1.99 -7.39 -1.56
C TYR A 180 1.82 -8.55 -2.53
N ASP A 181 2.76 -9.49 -2.54
CA ASP A 181 2.74 -10.65 -3.44
C ASP A 181 1.48 -11.51 -3.24
N ASN A 182 1.00 -11.69 -2.02
CA ASN A 182 -0.24 -12.45 -1.77
C ASN A 182 -1.49 -11.64 -2.11
N GLY A 183 -1.45 -10.32 -1.96
CA GLY A 183 -2.60 -9.45 -2.21
C GLY A 183 -2.88 -9.23 -3.70
N VAL A 184 -1.94 -9.50 -4.61
CA VAL A 184 -2.14 -9.33 -6.06
C VAL A 184 -3.34 -10.13 -6.60
N ALA A 185 -3.71 -11.23 -5.96
CA ALA A 185 -4.88 -12.02 -6.34
C ALA A 185 -6.22 -11.28 -6.15
N ASN A 186 -6.23 -10.19 -5.39
CA ASN A 186 -7.39 -9.33 -5.14
C ASN A 186 -7.36 -8.03 -5.98
N LEU A 187 -6.51 -7.98 -7.01
CA LEU A 187 -6.47 -6.89 -7.97
C LEU A 187 -7.17 -7.29 -9.26
N GLU A 188 -7.97 -6.37 -9.81
CA GLU A 188 -8.68 -6.58 -11.07
C GLU A 188 -8.53 -5.36 -11.97
N ASN A 189 -8.10 -5.59 -13.21
CA ASN A 189 -8.06 -4.56 -14.23
C ASN A 189 -9.48 -4.38 -14.79
N ILE A 190 -10.08 -3.21 -14.57
CA ILE A 190 -11.44 -2.86 -15.01
C ILE A 190 -11.37 -1.66 -15.96
N PRO A 191 -11.36 -1.87 -17.29
CA PRO A 191 -11.16 -0.80 -18.27
C PRO A 191 -12.15 0.37 -18.20
N ASP A 192 -13.32 0.16 -17.59
CA ASP A 192 -14.39 1.16 -17.50
C ASP A 192 -14.29 2.11 -16.29
N ILE A 193 -13.32 1.95 -15.38
CA ILE A 193 -13.16 2.87 -14.23
C ILE A 193 -13.08 4.35 -14.64
N PRO A 194 -12.35 4.74 -15.70
CA PRO A 194 -12.34 6.14 -16.16
C PRO A 194 -13.74 6.66 -16.49
N ASN A 195 -14.59 5.82 -17.11
CA ASN A 195 -15.97 6.17 -17.41
C ASN A 195 -16.79 6.35 -16.13
N TRP A 196 -16.62 5.46 -15.14
CA TRP A 196 -17.27 5.58 -13.84
C TRP A 196 -16.84 6.85 -13.11
N PHE A 197 -15.54 7.14 -13.09
CA PHE A 197 -14.97 8.37 -12.51
C PHE A 197 -15.59 9.62 -13.16
N ASN A 198 -15.60 9.70 -14.48
CA ASN A 198 -16.16 10.84 -15.21
C ASN A 198 -17.67 11.00 -14.98
N ASN A 199 -18.42 9.89 -14.93
CA ASN A 199 -19.84 9.92 -14.59
C ASN A 199 -20.06 10.45 -13.17
N MET A 200 -19.28 9.97 -12.19
CA MET A 200 -19.34 10.46 -10.82
C MET A 200 -19.01 11.95 -10.76
N LYS A 201 -17.89 12.35 -11.36
CA LYS A 201 -17.40 13.73 -11.38
C LYS A 201 -18.39 14.71 -12.03
N SER A 202 -19.17 14.28 -13.02
CA SER A 202 -20.20 15.11 -13.65
C SER A 202 -21.38 15.48 -12.73
N ARG A 203 -21.48 14.84 -11.56
CA ARG A 203 -22.52 15.07 -10.54
C ARG A 203 -22.05 15.90 -9.34
N LEU A 204 -20.79 16.37 -9.36
CA LEU A 204 -20.27 17.35 -8.40
C LEU A 204 -20.79 18.76 -8.72
#